data_AF-A0A2M8GII4-F1
#
_entry.id   AF-A0A2M8GII4-F1
#
_cell.length_a   1.000
_cell.length_b   1.000
_cell.length_c   1.000
_cell.angle_alpha   90.00
_cell.angle_beta   90.00
_cell.angle_gamma   90.00
#
_symmetry.space_group_name_H-M   'P 1'
#
loop_
_entity.id
_entity.type
_entity.pdbx_description
1 polymer ?
#
loop_
_entity_poly.entity_id
_entity_poly.type
_entity_poly.pdbx_seq_one_letter_code
_entity_poly.pdbx_strand_id
1 'polypeptide(L)' 'MTKLSRWPIEKEKMSLFLDDFWTAVASLKSKTEARMFFNQFLTHTERKMYAKRFQIAMMLVLG' A
#
# COMPACT_ATOMS: atom_id res chain seq x y z
N MET A 1 -11.37 -0.97 -14.71
CA MET A 1 -12.46 -1.25 -13.75
C MET A 1 -12.14 -2.56 -13.04
N THR A 2 -11.65 -2.49 -11.81
CA THR A 2 -11.41 -3.67 -10.98
C THR A 2 -12.76 -4.24 -10.55
N LYS A 3 -13.02 -5.51 -10.91
CA LYS A 3 -14.20 -6.25 -10.43
C LYS A 3 -14.05 -6.47 -8.92
N LEU A 4 -14.61 -5.58 -8.11
CA LEU A 4 -14.82 -5.85 -6.70
C LEU A 4 -15.84 -6.99 -6.59
N SER A 5 -15.53 -8.04 -5.83
CA SER A 5 -16.44 -9.16 -5.62
C SER A 5 -17.75 -8.63 -5.03
N ARG A 6 -18.89 -9.08 -5.59
CA ARG A 6 -20.24 -8.67 -5.12
C ARG A 6 -20.57 -9.13 -3.70
N TRP A 7 -19.76 -10.03 -3.14
CA TRP A 7 -19.93 -10.52 -1.79
C TRP A 7 -19.30 -9.52 -0.82
N PRO A 8 -20.08 -8.94 0.11
CA PRO A 8 -19.52 -8.09 1.14
C PRO A 8 -18.57 -8.96 1.97
N ILE A 9 -17.29 -8.59 1.99
CA ILE A 9 -16.36 -9.14 2.97
C ILE A 9 -16.93 -8.73 4.33
N GLU A 10 -17.20 -9.71 5.20
CA GLU A 10 -17.60 -9.45 6.58
C GLU A 10 -16.62 -8.45 7.18
N LYS A 11 -17.14 -7.36 7.76
CA LYS A 11 -16.31 -6.23 8.23
C LYS A 11 -15.17 -6.69 9.15
N GLU A 12 -15.41 -7.72 9.95
CA GLU A 12 -14.44 -8.36 10.85
C GLU A 12 -13.28 -9.04 10.10
N LYS A 13 -13.56 -9.67 8.95
CA LYS A 13 -12.52 -10.27 8.12
C LYS A 13 -11.66 -9.21 7.45
N MET A 14 -12.25 -8.10 7.03
CA MET A 14 -11.50 -6.98 6.44
C MET A 14 -10.53 -6.35 7.45
N SER A 15 -10.95 -6.19 8.71
CA SER A 15 -10.04 -5.68 9.75
C SER A 15 -8.85 -6.60 9.99
N LEU A 16 -9.05 -7.92 9.98
CA LEU A 16 -7.95 -8.89 10.12
C LEU A 16 -6.95 -8.78 8.96
N PHE A 17 -7.44 -8.73 7.72
CA PHE A 17 -6.56 -8.57 6.56
C PHE A 17 -5.78 -7.25 6.55
N LEU A 18 -6.39 -6.17 7.05
CA LEU A 18 -5.70 -4.89 7.21
C LEU A 18 -4.62 -4.96 8.28
N ASP A 19 -4.89 -5.61 9.41
CA ASP A 19 -3.92 -5.78 10.49
C ASP A 19 -2.72 -6.63 10.06
N ASP A 20 -2.99 -7.73 9.34
CA ASP A 20 -1.96 -8.58 8.74
C ASP A 20 -1.09 -7.80 7.74
N PHE A 21 -1.71 -6.95 6.92
CA PHE A 21 -1.00 -6.09 5.98
C PHE A 21 -0.06 -5.13 6.71
N TRP A 22 -0.53 -4.47 7.77
CA TRP A 22 0.31 -3.56 8.56
C TRP A 22 1.44 -4.29 9.28
N THR A 23 1.16 -5.48 9.82
CA THR A 23 2.16 -6.36 10.43
C THR A 23 3.25 -6.72 9.41
N ALA A 24 2.87 -7.11 8.19
CA ALA A 24 3.82 -7.41 7.12
C ALA A 24 4.67 -6.20 6.75
N VAL A 25 4.06 -5.02 6.60
CA VAL A 25 4.78 -3.78 6.29
C VAL A 25 5.75 -3.39 7.41
N ALA A 26 5.34 -3.51 8.67
CA ALA A 26 6.19 -3.21 9.82
C ALA A 26 7.39 -4.17 9.96
N SER A 27 7.28 -5.38 9.42
CA SER A 27 8.35 -6.38 9.48
C SER A 27 9.51 -6.12 8.50
N LEU A 28 9.35 -5.20 7.54
CA LEU A 28 10.35 -4.86 6.53
C LEU A 28 11.53 -4.12 7.16
N LYS A 29 12.74 -4.65 7.03
CA LYS A 29 13.94 -4.13 7.74
C LYS A 29 14.87 -3.32 6.85
N SER A 30 14.78 -3.50 5.53
CA SER A 30 15.67 -2.82 4.59
C SER A 30 14.91 -2.11 3.47
N LYS A 31 15.56 -1.07 2.92
CA LYS A 31 15.08 -0.38 1.72
C LYS A 31 14.90 -1.34 0.54
N THR A 32 15.75 -2.36 0.43
CA THR A 32 15.68 -3.36 -0.64
C THR A 32 14.46 -4.26 -0.47
N GLU A 33 14.22 -4.77 0.74
CA GLU A 33 13.01 -5.56 1.07
C GLU A 33 11.74 -4.77 0.80
N ALA A 34 11.66 -3.53 1.28
CA ALA A 34 10.51 -2.67 1.05
C ALA A 34 10.27 -2.43 -0.45
N ARG A 35 11.34 -2.16 -1.21
CA ARG A 35 11.24 -2.02 -2.67
C ARG A 35 10.72 -3.29 -3.33
N MET A 36 11.20 -4.47 -2.93
CA MET A 36 10.73 -5.75 -3.49
C MET A 36 9.26 -6.00 -3.18
N PHE A 37 8.85 -5.82 -1.92
CA PHE A 37 7.46 -5.98 -1.47
C PHE A 37 6.51 -5.07 -2.27
N PHE A 38 6.76 -3.76 -2.29
CA PHE A 38 5.88 -2.82 -2.99
C PHE A 38 5.93 -2.95 -4.52
N ASN A 39 7.01 -3.47 -5.10
CA ASN A 39 7.07 -3.78 -6.53
C ASN A 39 6.18 -4.95 -6.93
N GLN A 40 6.00 -5.93 -6.04
CA GLN A 40 5.11 -7.07 -6.24
C GLN A 40 3.66 -6.75 -5.85
N PHE A 41 3.46 -6.01 -4.76
CA PHE A 41 2.15 -5.66 -4.22
C PHE A 41 1.40 -4.63 -5.07
N LEU A 42 2.10 -3.61 -5.56
CA LEU A 42 1.49 -2.53 -6.34
C LEU A 42 1.70 -2.73 -7.84
N THR A 43 0.72 -2.33 -8.64
CA THR A 43 0.90 -2.21 -10.09
C THR A 43 1.87 -1.08 -10.45
N HIS A 44 2.41 -1.12 -11.67
CA HIS A 44 3.32 -0.08 -12.16
C HIS A 44 2.72 1.33 -12.07
N THR A 45 1.43 1.46 -12.39
CA THR A 45 0.71 2.74 -12.33
C THR A 45 0.54 3.22 -10.90
N GLU A 46 0.12 2.34 -9.97
CA GLU A 46 -0.04 2.70 -8.56
C GLU A 46 1.27 3.19 -7.95
N ARG A 47 2.39 2.53 -8.23
CA ARG A 47 3.71 2.99 -7.75
C ARG A 47 4.03 4.42 -8.18
N LYS A 48 3.79 4.76 -9.45
CA LYS A 48 3.98 6.14 -9.94
C LYS A 48 3.04 7.13 -9.24
N MET A 49 1.79 6.74 -9.02
CA MET A 49 0.82 7.61 -8.35
C MET A 49 1.18 7.86 -6.89
N TYR A 50 1.60 6.84 -6.15
CA TYR A 50 2.05 6.99 -4.76
C TYR A 50 3.32 7.83 -4.65
N ALA A 51 4.29 7.64 -5.55
CA ALA A 51 5.51 8.47 -5.58
C ALA A 51 5.19 9.95 -5.80
N LYS A 52 4.27 10.27 -6.72
CA LYS A 52 3.80 11.65 -6.94
C LYS A 52 3.10 12.22 -5.71
N ARG A 53 2.24 11.44 -5.05
CA ARG A 53 1.57 11.87 -3.81
C ARG A 53 2.58 12.18 -2.70
N PHE A 54 3.60 11.35 -2.55
CA PHE A 54 4.68 11.59 -1.60
C PHE A 54 5.45 12.88 -1.92
N GLN A 55 5.80 13.10 -3.20
CA GLN A 55 6.46 14.33 -3.63
C GLN A 55 5.62 15.58 -3.30
N ILE A 56 4.32 15.56 -3.58
CA ILE A 56 3.41 16.68 -3.26
C ILE A 56 3.41 16.94 -1.75
N ALA A 57 3.27 15.89 -0.93
CA ALA A 57 3.31 16.04 0.53
C ALA A 57 4.64 16.65 1.01
N MET A 58 5.77 16.19 0.47
CA MET A 58 7.08 16.76 0.77
C MET A 58 7.17 18.25 0.40
N MET A 59 6.66 18.65 -0.76
CA MET A 59 6.67 20.05 -1.19
C MET A 59 5.77 20.94 -0.33
N LEU A 60 4.65 20.41 0.18
CA LEU A 60 3.76 21.15 1.08
C LEU A 60 4.37 21.32 2.48
N VAL A 61 5.12 20.34 2.97
CA VAL A 61 5.73 20.37 4.31
C VAL A 61 7.05 21.14 4.32
N LEU A 62 7.84 21.05 3.25
CA LEU A 62 9.11 21.76 3.10
C LEU A 62 8.95 23.18 2.50
N GLY A 63 7.72 23.59 2.19
CA GLY A 63 7.37 24.87 1.57
C GLY A 63 7.57 26.05 2.49
#